data_AF-A0A7S3PRZ7-F1
#
_entry.id   AF-A0A7S3PRZ7-F1
#
_cell.length_a   1.000
_cell.length_b   1.000
_cell.length_c   1.000
_cell.angle_alpha   90.00
_cell.angle_beta   90.00
_cell.angle_gamma   90.00
#
_symmetry.space_group_name_H-M   'P 1'
#
loop_
_entity.id
_entity.type
_entity.pdbx_description
1 polymer ?
#
loop_
_entity_poly.entity_id
_entity_poly.type
_entity_poly.pdbx_seq_one_letter_code
_entity_poly.pdbx_strand_id
1 'polypeptide(L)'
;DHSKEVRSYVRDEWIRKQMRNRELEYTDFHSLNVFVGTWNVNGKKPSEPIDQWLQPKKEKINGTSQKFENNNEGKKLNSQLPDIYVLGFQEIVDLNRPSNVMSDATSK
;
A
#
# COMPACT_ATOMS: atom_id res chain seq x y z
N ASP A 1 33.99 -15.17 -22.58
CA ASP A 1 33.91 -15.09 -24.06
C ASP A 1 32.64 -14.33 -24.34
N HIS A 2 32.77 -13.03 -24.59
CA HIS A 2 31.63 -12.11 -24.69
C HIS A 2 30.55 -12.56 -25.67
N SER A 3 30.91 -13.32 -26.70
CA SER A 3 29.95 -13.82 -27.68
C SER A 3 28.96 -14.85 -27.09
N LYS A 4 29.40 -15.66 -26.13
CA LYS A 4 28.57 -16.66 -25.45
C LYS A 4 27.65 -16.00 -24.42
N GLU A 5 28.17 -15.01 -23.69
CA GLU A 5 27.43 -14.22 -22.70
C GLU A 5 26.26 -13.47 -23.37
N VAL A 6 26.51 -12.79 -24.50
CA VAL A 6 25.48 -12.08 -25.26
C VAL A 6 24.40 -13.03 -25.79
N ARG A 7 24.78 -14.20 -26.30
CA ARG A 7 23.83 -15.22 -26.77
C ARG A 7 22.96 -15.78 -25.64
N SER A 8 23.51 -15.97 -24.45
CA SER A 8 22.73 -16.41 -23.29
C SER A 8 21.71 -15.36 -22.89
N TYR A 9 22.13 -14.10 -22.78
CA TYR A 9 21.24 -13.01 -22.43
C TYR A 9 20.04 -12.89 -23.38
N VAL A 10 20.30 -12.92 -24.70
CA VAL A 10 19.23 -12.85 -25.72
C VAL A 10 18.28 -14.05 -25.61
N ARG A 11 18.81 -15.25 -25.36
CA ARG A 11 17.98 -16.45 -25.16
C ARG A 11 17.10 -16.31 -23.92
N ASP A 12 17.66 -15.91 -22.79
CA ASP A 12 16.95 -15.83 -21.52
C ASP A 12 15.85 -14.75 -21.57
N GLU A 13 16.12 -13.62 -22.20
CA GLU A 13 15.12 -12.59 -22.46
C GLU A 13 13.99 -13.09 -23.36
N TRP A 14 14.33 -13.83 -24.42
CA TRP A 14 13.31 -14.44 -25.28
C TRP A 14 12.45 -15.44 -24.51
N ILE A 15 13.06 -16.31 -23.68
CA ILE A 15 12.34 -17.28 -22.85
C ILE A 15 11.41 -16.56 -21.87
N ARG A 16 11.90 -15.53 -21.15
CA ARG A 16 11.06 -14.73 -20.23
C ARG A 16 9.87 -14.11 -20.93
N LYS A 17 10.07 -13.59 -22.16
CA LYS A 17 8.99 -13.06 -22.98
C LYS A 17 7.96 -14.13 -23.34
N GLN A 18 8.40 -15.31 -23.77
CA GLN A 18 7.49 -16.41 -24.08
C GLN A 18 6.72 -16.90 -22.84
N MET A 19 7.38 -16.99 -21.69
CA MET A 19 6.71 -17.32 -20.43
C MET A 19 5.63 -16.30 -20.12
N ARG A 20 5.95 -15.00 -20.11
CA ARG A 20 4.94 -13.93 -19.88
C ARG A 20 3.75 -14.01 -20.84
N ASN A 21 3.97 -14.29 -22.11
CA ASN A 21 2.89 -14.44 -23.09
C ASN A 21 1.93 -15.61 -22.76
N ARG A 22 2.43 -16.61 -22.01
CA ARG A 22 1.71 -17.82 -21.61
C ARG A 22 1.36 -17.84 -20.13
N GLU A 23 1.43 -16.69 -19.45
CA GLU A 23 1.23 -16.59 -18.00
C GLU A 23 -0.09 -17.21 -17.54
N LEU A 24 -1.15 -17.07 -18.34
CA LEU A 24 -2.48 -17.63 -18.06
C LEU A 24 -2.53 -19.18 -18.08
N GLU A 25 -1.52 -19.86 -18.61
CA GLU A 25 -1.46 -21.34 -18.59
C GLU A 25 -1.03 -21.89 -17.23
N TYR A 26 -0.43 -21.05 -16.37
CA TYR A 26 0.18 -21.49 -15.11
C TYR A 26 -0.03 -20.53 -13.94
N THR A 27 -0.81 -19.45 -14.13
CA THR A 27 -1.11 -18.45 -13.10
C THR A 27 -2.60 -18.18 -13.03
N ASP A 28 -3.15 -18.17 -11.82
CA ASP A 28 -4.49 -17.69 -11.52
C ASP A 28 -4.45 -16.30 -10.86
N PHE A 29 -5.25 -15.37 -11.38
CA PHE A 29 -5.30 -14.00 -10.89
C PHE A 29 -6.44 -13.82 -9.88
N HIS A 30 -6.10 -13.29 -8.71
CA HIS A 30 -7.03 -13.05 -7.62
C HIS A 30 -7.06 -11.57 -7.25
N SER A 31 -8.26 -11.03 -7.05
CA SER A 31 -8.42 -9.65 -6.57
C SER A 31 -8.13 -9.60 -5.06
N LEU A 32 -7.34 -8.62 -4.62
CA LEU A 32 -7.08 -8.33 -3.21
C LEU A 32 -7.68 -6.98 -2.82
N ASN A 33 -8.22 -6.89 -1.62
CA ASN A 33 -8.69 -5.64 -1.02
C ASN A 33 -7.57 -5.06 -0.17
N VAL A 34 -7.01 -3.92 -0.59
CA VAL A 34 -5.91 -3.26 0.12
C VAL A 34 -6.42 -1.98 0.75
N PHE A 35 -6.27 -1.86 2.07
CA PHE A 35 -6.48 -0.59 2.78
C PHE A 35 -5.17 0.18 2.83
N VAL A 36 -5.22 1.46 2.47
CA VAL A 36 -4.07 2.36 2.54
C VAL A 36 -4.44 3.56 3.39
N GLY A 37 -3.72 3.75 4.49
CA GLY A 37 -3.93 4.85 5.42
C GLY A 37 -2.65 5.64 5.66
N THR A 38 -2.78 6.95 5.83
CA THR A 38 -1.70 7.81 6.33
C THR A 38 -2.16 8.62 7.54
N TRP A 39 -1.28 8.80 8.52
CA TRP A 39 -1.57 9.62 9.70
C TRP A 39 -0.33 10.34 10.23
N ASN A 40 -0.41 11.67 10.28
CA ASN A 40 0.51 12.48 11.08
C ASN A 40 0.14 12.39 12.56
N VAL A 41 0.97 11.70 13.35
CA VAL A 41 0.70 11.46 14.77
C VAL A 41 1.21 12.60 15.67
N ASN A 42 1.88 13.61 15.10
CA ASN A 42 2.34 14.81 15.81
C ASN A 42 3.12 14.48 17.10
N GLY A 43 3.97 13.45 17.08
CA GLY A 43 4.77 13.00 18.21
C GLY A 43 3.97 12.47 19.41
N LYS A 44 2.65 12.32 19.28
CA LYS A 44 1.76 11.91 20.37
C LYS A 44 1.65 10.40 20.42
N LYS A 45 1.62 9.86 21.64
CA LYS A 45 1.21 8.47 21.85
C LYS A 45 -0.28 8.32 21.52
N PRO A 46 -0.73 7.17 21.01
CA PRO A 46 -2.15 6.91 20.81
C PRO A 46 -2.89 7.07 22.14
N SER A 47 -3.80 8.04 22.21
CA SER A 47 -4.67 8.27 23.38
C SER A 47 -6.04 7.60 23.22
N GLU A 48 -6.41 7.24 21.99
CA GLU A 48 -7.71 6.68 21.64
C GLU A 48 -7.57 5.49 20.67
N PRO A 49 -8.55 4.56 20.66
CA PRO A 49 -8.58 3.46 19.70
C PRO A 49 -8.71 3.96 18.26
N ILE A 50 -8.02 3.29 17.34
CA ILE A 50 -7.90 3.73 15.95
C ILE A 50 -8.81 2.93 15.01
N ASP A 51 -9.69 2.11 15.56
CA ASP A 51 -10.59 1.20 14.83
C ASP A 51 -11.48 1.95 13.83
N GLN A 52 -11.93 3.15 14.18
CA GLN A 52 -12.71 3.99 13.27
C GLN A 52 -11.92 4.40 12.02
N TRP A 53 -10.62 4.60 12.15
CA TRP A 53 -9.74 4.93 11.04
C TRP A 53 -9.38 3.68 10.22
N LEU A 54 -9.07 2.55 10.87
CA LEU A 54 -8.75 1.28 10.21
C LEU A 54 -9.96 0.59 9.58
N GLN A 55 -11.16 0.91 10.04
CA GLN A 55 -12.42 0.35 9.59
C GLN A 55 -13.45 1.48 9.46
N PRO A 56 -13.31 2.37 8.45
CA PRO A 56 -14.25 3.46 8.26
C PRO A 56 -15.65 2.89 8.08
N LYS A 57 -16.54 3.23 9.01
CA LYS A 57 -17.94 2.82 8.95
C LYS A 57 -18.54 3.39 7.67
N LYS A 58 -19.35 2.59 6.97
CA LYS A 58 -20.18 3.10 5.86
C LYS A 58 -21.14 4.12 6.47
N GLU A 59 -20.87 5.41 6.30
CA GLU A 59 -21.79 6.44 6.75
C GLU A 59 -23.11 6.32 5.97
N LYS A 60 -24.22 6.18 6.69
CA LYS A 60 -25.55 6.32 6.10
C LYS A 60 -25.82 7.81 5.92
N ILE A 61 -25.45 8.37 4.77
CA ILE A 61 -25.81 9.75 4.48
C ILE A 61 -27.31 9.78 4.17
N ASN A 62 -28.10 10.32 5.12
CA ASN A 62 -29.52 10.64 4.99
C ASN A 62 -30.47 9.46 4.70
N GLY A 63 -30.34 8.34 5.42
CA GLY A 63 -31.32 7.23 5.38
C GLY A 63 -31.32 6.40 4.10
N THR A 64 -30.70 6.88 3.02
CA THR A 64 -30.25 6.09 1.89
C THR A 64 -28.84 5.59 2.19
N SER A 65 -28.65 4.27 2.18
CA SER A 65 -27.32 3.67 2.22
C SER A 65 -26.51 4.28 1.08
N GLN A 66 -25.59 5.21 1.38
CA GLN A 66 -24.64 5.66 0.39
C GLN A 66 -23.74 4.48 0.06
N LYS A 67 -24.07 3.85 -1.05
CA LYS A 67 -23.14 3.04 -1.78
C LYS A 67 -22.07 4.00 -2.25
N PHE A 68 -20.83 3.81 -1.81
CA PHE A 68 -19.68 4.32 -2.55
C PHE A 68 -19.62 3.50 -3.86
N GLU A 69 -20.52 3.82 -4.79
CA GLU A 69 -20.43 3.39 -6.18
C GLU A 69 -19.41 4.32 -6.84
N ASN A 70 -18.14 3.90 -6.82
CA ASN A 70 -17.20 4.39 -7.83
C ASN A 70 -17.66 3.77 -9.15
N ASN A 71 -18.10 4.62 -10.07
CA ASN A 71 -18.63 4.26 -11.38
C ASN A 71 -17.66 3.33 -12.13
N ASN A 72 -17.94 2.03 -12.10
CA ASN A 72 -17.97 1.06 -13.21
C ASN A 72 -17.86 -0.34 -12.59
N GLU A 73 -18.96 -1.10 -12.72
CA GLU A 73 -19.21 -2.44 -12.18
C GLU A 73 -19.60 -2.49 -10.70
N GLY A 74 -20.88 -2.82 -10.45
CA GLY A 74 -21.51 -2.94 -9.14
C GLY A 74 -20.92 -4.02 -8.24
N LYS A 75 -19.68 -3.83 -7.80
CA LYS A 75 -19.08 -4.59 -6.70
C LYS A 75 -19.66 -4.06 -5.41
N LYS A 76 -20.61 -4.81 -4.85
CA LYS A 76 -21.05 -4.72 -3.45
C LYS A 76 -19.79 -4.56 -2.60
N LEU A 77 -19.56 -3.38 -2.00
CA LEU A 77 -18.38 -3.15 -1.15
C LEU A 77 -18.44 -4.19 -0.03
N ASN A 78 -17.60 -5.22 -0.14
CA ASN A 78 -17.63 -6.38 0.74
C ASN A 78 -17.55 -5.87 2.18
N SER A 79 -18.38 -6.38 3.08
CA SER A 79 -18.22 -6.17 4.53
C SER A 79 -17.01 -6.92 5.09
N GLN A 80 -16.06 -7.27 4.21
CA GLN A 80 -14.90 -8.09 4.50
C GLN A 80 -13.75 -7.16 4.84
N LEU A 81 -13.01 -7.51 5.88
CA LEU A 81 -11.79 -6.81 6.24
C LEU A 81 -10.82 -6.81 5.04
N PRO A 82 -10.00 -5.76 4.88
CA PRO A 82 -8.91 -5.75 3.92
C PRO A 82 -8.02 -6.98 4.06
N ASP A 83 -7.59 -7.52 2.92
CA ASP A 83 -6.62 -8.61 2.86
C ASP A 83 -5.21 -8.10 3.22
N ILE A 84 -4.92 -6.83 2.91
CA ILE A 84 -3.66 -6.16 3.23
C ILE A 84 -3.95 -4.76 3.79
N TYR A 85 -3.23 -4.40 4.86
CA TYR A 85 -3.17 -3.05 5.40
C TYR A 85 -1.81 -2.41 5.12
N VAL A 86 -1.82 -1.22 4.54
CA VAL A 86 -0.62 -0.40 4.31
C VAL A 86 -0.81 0.91 5.07
N LEU A 87 0.02 1.13 6.09
CA LEU A 87 -0.10 2.28 6.99
C LEU A 87 1.18 3.12 6.97
N GLY A 88 1.04 4.41 6.67
CA GLY A 88 2.12 5.39 6.76
C GLY A 88 1.91 6.32 7.95
N PHE A 89 2.96 6.55 8.74
CA PHE A 89 2.93 7.50 9.86
C PHE A 89 3.94 8.63 9.66
N GLN A 90 3.58 9.86 10.01
CA GLN A 90 4.48 11.02 10.03
C GLN A 90 4.65 11.52 11.47
N GLU A 91 5.81 12.12 11.75
CA GLU A 91 6.12 12.73 13.06
C GLU A 91 6.00 11.73 14.24
N ILE A 92 6.45 10.49 14.08
CA ILE A 92 6.34 9.47 15.14
C ILE A 92 7.16 9.79 16.40
N VAL A 93 8.17 10.67 16.26
CA VAL A 93 9.03 11.12 17.35
C VAL A 93 8.49 12.44 17.90
N ASP A 94 8.46 12.54 19.22
CA ASP A 94 8.16 13.79 19.91
C ASP A 94 9.17 14.87 19.51
N LEU A 95 8.65 15.92 18.87
CA LEU A 95 9.42 17.07 18.39
C LEU A 95 9.98 17.91 19.55
N ASN A 96 9.48 17.74 20.78
CA ASN A 96 10.00 18.43 21.97
C ASN A 96 11.20 17.72 22.62
N ARG A 97 11.72 16.63 22.05
CA ARG A 97 12.95 16.01 22.57
C ARG A 97 14.19 16.83 22.17
N PRO A 98 14.97 17.34 23.14
CA PRO A 98 16.16 18.15 22.86
C PRO A 98 17.24 17.40 22.03
N SER A 99 17.16 16.08 21.92
CA SER A 99 18.04 15.25 21.08
C SER A 99 17.89 15.48 19.58
N ASN A 100 16.80 16.07 19.11
CA ASN A 100 16.50 16.20 17.68
C ASN A 100 17.08 17.49 17.07
N VAL A 101 17.63 18.38 17.90
CA VAL A 101 18.14 19.72 17.54
C VAL A 101 19.67 19.73 17.38
N MET A 102 20.35 18.61 17.64
CA MET A 102 21.83 18.54 17.64
C MET A 102 22.35 17.53 16.62
N SER A 103 22.36 17.90 15.33
CA SER A 103 23.25 17.23 14.36
C SER A 103 23.83 18.13 13.27
N ASP A 104 23.29 19.34 13.03
CA ASP A 104 23.81 20.23 11.96
C ASP A 104 24.63 21.44 12.45
N ALA A 105 24.80 21.60 13.76
CA ALA A 105 25.49 22.77 14.32
C ALA A 105 26.93 22.49 14.77
N THR A 106 27.71 21.63 14.09
CA THR A 106 29.18 21.68 14.17
C THR A 106 29.85 20.97 12.99
N SER A 107 29.94 21.64 11.83
CA SER A 107 31.11 21.46 10.95
C SER A 107 31.98 22.69 11.12
N LYS A 108 33.16 22.49 11.72
CA LYS A 108 34.24 23.46 11.87
C LYS A 108 34.77 23.92 10.52
#